data_AF-A0A6J6KQD4-F1
#
_entry.id   AF-A0A6J6KQD4-F1
#
_cell.length_a   1.000
_cell.length_b   1.000
_cell.length_c   1.000
_cell.angle_alpha   90.00
_cell.angle_beta   90.00
_cell.angle_gamma   90.00
#
_symmetry.space_group_name_H-M   'P 1'
#
loop_
_entity.id
_entity.type
_entity.pdbx_description
1 polymer ?
#
loop_
_entity_poly.entity_id
_entity_poly.type
_entity_poly.pdbx_seq_one_letter_code
_entity_poly.pdbx_strand_id
1 'polypeptide(L)'
;MESERLPRGIDPGLHTKLGPGGLSDIEWLVQIKQLEHGFKLPEITNPETMPALRQEVATGLVSQSDFVQLESAWKLVMRVRNASMLVRGRATDTVPTDLIELSRVSHLLGYGLRGGQQLTDEYRRLTRRSRSVIKREFYGEVETS
;
A
#
# COMPACT_ATOMS: atom_id res chain seq x y z
N MET A 1 2.60 18.95 -2.81
CA MET A 1 2.74 18.00 -3.94
C MET A 1 1.84 16.77 -3.77
N GLU A 2 1.73 16.14 -2.58
CA GLU A 2 0.81 15.00 -2.35
C GLU A 2 -0.69 15.36 -2.49
N SER A 3 -1.08 16.59 -2.14
CA SER A 3 -2.48 17.06 -2.19
C SER A 3 -3.08 17.17 -3.60
N GLU A 4 -2.25 17.22 -4.66
CA GLU A 4 -2.74 17.31 -6.05
C GLU A 4 -3.28 15.99 -6.59
N ARG A 5 -2.90 14.85 -5.99
CA ARG A 5 -3.27 13.52 -6.49
C ARG A 5 -4.63 13.05 -5.99
N LEU A 6 -5.18 13.66 -4.94
CA LEU A 6 -6.35 13.13 -4.25
C LEU A 6 -7.64 13.85 -4.67
N PRO A 7 -8.75 13.12 -4.87
CA PRO A 7 -10.06 13.75 -5.04
C PRO A 7 -10.43 14.57 -3.80
N ARG A 8 -11.06 15.74 -4.01
CA ARG A 8 -11.49 16.62 -2.92
C ARG A 8 -12.51 15.92 -2.00
N GLY A 9 -12.38 16.14 -0.70
CA GLY A 9 -13.32 15.65 0.31
C GLY A 9 -13.10 14.19 0.75
N ILE A 10 -12.03 13.55 0.31
CA ILE A 10 -11.64 12.20 0.74
C ILE A 10 -10.52 12.31 1.78
N ASP A 11 -10.62 11.56 2.89
CA ASP A 11 -9.52 11.37 3.83
C ASP A 11 -8.33 10.71 3.10
N PRO A 12 -7.19 11.40 2.93
CA PRO A 12 -5.99 10.84 2.29
C PRO A 12 -5.55 9.52 2.91
N GLY A 13 -5.70 9.40 4.24
CA GLY A 13 -5.31 8.23 5.01
C GLY A 13 -6.19 7.00 4.76
N LEU A 14 -7.28 7.13 4.00
CA LEU A 14 -8.17 6.04 3.60
C LEU A 14 -8.14 5.78 2.09
N HIS A 15 -7.39 6.55 1.31
CA HIS A 15 -7.30 6.34 -0.13
C HIS A 15 -6.31 5.20 -0.43
N THR A 16 -6.78 4.11 -1.02
CA THR A 16 -6.02 2.86 -1.21
C THR A 16 -4.93 2.99 -2.27
N LYS A 17 -5.19 3.74 -3.34
CA LYS A 17 -4.22 3.92 -4.43
C LYS A 17 -3.26 5.09 -4.19
N LEU A 18 -3.81 6.28 -3.96
CA LEU A 18 -3.09 7.55 -3.92
C LEU A 18 -2.85 8.09 -2.49
N GLY A 19 -3.30 7.38 -1.46
CA GLY A 19 -3.02 7.74 -0.08
C GLY A 19 -1.58 7.39 0.32
N PRO A 20 -1.02 8.04 1.35
CA PRO A 20 0.34 7.79 1.81
C PRO A 20 0.57 6.31 2.19
N GLY A 21 1.63 5.71 1.64
CA GLY A 21 1.94 4.29 1.82
C GLY A 21 0.97 3.32 1.14
N GLY A 22 0.09 3.83 0.26
CA GLY A 22 -0.83 3.07 -0.58
C GLY A 22 -0.16 2.45 -1.81
N LEU A 23 -0.96 1.93 -2.76
CA LEU A 23 -0.43 1.16 -3.90
C LEU A 23 0.55 1.95 -4.77
N SER A 24 0.21 3.18 -5.14
CA SER A 24 1.07 3.96 -6.03
C SER A 24 2.38 4.31 -5.37
N ASP A 25 2.37 4.59 -4.06
CA ASP A 25 3.56 4.86 -3.28
C ASP A 25 4.55 3.66 -3.32
N ILE A 26 4.04 2.43 -3.23
CA ILE A 26 4.84 1.20 -3.35
C ILE A 26 5.30 0.96 -4.80
N GLU A 27 4.41 1.14 -5.79
CA GLU A 27 4.73 1.01 -7.23
C GLU A 27 5.88 1.94 -7.63
N TRP A 28 5.82 3.20 -7.20
CA TRP A 28 6.82 4.21 -7.53
C TRP A 28 8.18 3.92 -6.89
N LEU A 29 8.21 3.44 -5.65
CA LEU A 29 9.47 3.05 -5.01
C LEU A 29 10.20 1.98 -5.83
N VAL A 30 9.49 0.91 -6.21
CA VAL A 30 10.02 -0.19 -7.01
C VAL A 30 10.48 0.32 -8.39
N GLN A 31 9.63 1.09 -9.08
CA GLN A 31 9.97 1.61 -10.40
C GLN A 31 11.20 2.52 -10.38
N ILE A 32 11.40 3.31 -9.32
CA ILE A 32 12.58 4.18 -9.23
C ILE A 32 13.84 3.37 -8.96
N LYS A 33 13.79 2.34 -8.09
CA LYS A 33 14.92 1.42 -7.93
C LYS A 33 15.26 0.70 -9.24
N GLN A 34 14.26 0.31 -10.04
CA GLN A 34 14.47 -0.23 -11.39
C GLN A 34 15.16 0.78 -12.33
N LEU A 35 14.77 2.05 -12.30
CA LEU A 35 15.40 3.09 -13.12
C LEU A 35 16.84 3.38 -12.69
N GLU A 36 17.14 3.34 -11.39
CA GLU A 36 18.46 3.61 -10.83
C GLU A 36 19.44 2.44 -11.04
N HIS A 37 18.95 1.20 -10.91
CA HIS A 37 19.80 0.01 -10.83
C HIS A 37 19.60 -1.00 -11.96
N GLY A 38 18.50 -0.93 -12.71
CA GLY A 38 18.09 -1.96 -13.68
C GLY A 38 19.06 -2.15 -14.85
N PHE A 39 19.92 -1.17 -15.15
CA PHE A 39 21.01 -1.37 -16.11
C PHE A 39 22.08 -2.34 -15.59
N LYS A 40 22.41 -2.28 -14.30
CA LYS A 40 23.45 -3.12 -13.67
C LYS A 40 22.89 -4.42 -13.12
N LEU A 41 21.61 -4.44 -12.75
CA LEU A 41 20.88 -5.56 -12.18
C LEU A 41 19.62 -5.84 -13.02
N PRO A 42 19.74 -6.39 -14.24
CA PRO A 42 18.60 -6.59 -15.14
C PRO A 42 17.47 -7.43 -14.53
N GLU A 43 17.81 -8.31 -13.60
CA GLU A 43 16.86 -9.19 -12.91
C GLU A 43 15.77 -8.43 -12.14
N ILE A 44 15.98 -7.18 -11.72
CA ILE A 44 14.97 -6.42 -10.97
C ILE A 44 13.91 -5.78 -11.86
N THR A 45 14.06 -5.81 -13.19
CA THR A 45 13.21 -5.06 -14.15
C THR A 45 11.88 -5.74 -14.48
N ASN A 46 11.38 -6.62 -13.60
CA ASN A 46 10.08 -7.26 -13.79
C ASN A 46 8.96 -6.19 -13.81
N PRO A 47 8.03 -6.25 -14.79
CA PRO A 47 6.95 -5.27 -14.87
C PRO A 47 5.92 -5.36 -13.72
N GLU A 48 5.86 -6.50 -13.02
CA GLU A 48 4.99 -6.68 -11.86
C GLU A 48 5.68 -6.20 -10.57
N THR A 49 4.99 -5.36 -9.80
CA THR A 49 5.53 -4.69 -8.61
C THR A 49 6.04 -5.65 -7.54
N MET A 50 5.28 -6.70 -7.20
CA MET A 50 5.66 -7.62 -6.11
C MET A 50 6.81 -8.56 -6.50
N PRO A 51 6.83 -9.16 -7.71
CA PRO A 51 8.01 -9.86 -8.22
C PRO A 51 9.26 -8.98 -8.26
N ALA A 52 9.17 -7.75 -8.79
CA ALA A 52 10.28 -6.80 -8.82
C ALA A 52 10.80 -6.49 -7.40
N LEU A 53 9.90 -6.20 -6.47
CA LEU A 53 10.27 -5.93 -5.08
C LEU A 53 10.97 -7.14 -4.41
N ARG A 54 10.59 -8.39 -4.74
CA ARG A 54 11.34 -9.57 -4.26
C ARG A 54 12.75 -9.65 -4.87
N GLN A 55 12.91 -9.27 -6.12
CA GLN A 55 14.20 -9.27 -6.80
C GLN A 55 15.12 -8.17 -6.25
N GLU A 56 14.57 -7.01 -5.89
CA GLU A 56 15.28 -5.96 -5.15
C GLU A 56 15.79 -6.45 -3.79
N VAL A 57 15.03 -7.30 -3.09
CA VAL A 57 15.50 -7.94 -1.85
C VAL A 57 16.62 -8.92 -2.12
N ALA A 58 16.47 -9.76 -3.16
CA ALA A 58 17.47 -10.75 -3.53
C ALA A 58 18.83 -10.12 -3.93
N THR A 59 18.81 -8.90 -4.43
CA THR A 59 20.00 -8.11 -4.79
C THR A 59 20.51 -7.23 -3.63
N GLY A 60 19.81 -7.20 -2.50
CA GLY A 60 20.18 -6.39 -1.33
C GLY A 60 19.82 -4.91 -1.44
N LEU A 61 19.09 -4.50 -2.49
CA LEU A 61 18.62 -3.11 -2.68
C LEU A 61 17.49 -2.72 -1.71
N VAL A 62 16.75 -3.71 -1.21
CA VAL A 62 15.69 -3.53 -0.20
C VAL A 62 15.91 -4.54 0.91
N SER A 63 15.79 -4.12 2.17
CA SER A 63 15.93 -5.05 3.29
C SER A 63 14.73 -6.00 3.38
N GLN A 64 14.95 -7.20 3.91
CA GLN A 64 13.86 -8.16 4.16
C GLN A 64 12.79 -7.60 5.12
N SER A 65 13.18 -6.74 6.06
CA SER A 65 12.26 -6.08 7.00
C SER A 65 11.31 -5.13 6.27
N ASP A 66 11.85 -4.35 5.33
CA ASP A 66 11.09 -3.39 4.55
C ASP A 66 10.15 -4.07 3.57
N PHE A 67 10.65 -5.13 2.93
CA PHE A 67 9.84 -6.00 2.10
C PHE A 67 8.58 -6.47 2.82
N VAL A 68 8.72 -6.98 4.05
CA VAL A 68 7.57 -7.49 4.82
C VAL A 68 6.57 -6.38 5.10
N GLN A 69 7.03 -5.16 5.40
CA GLN A 69 6.15 -4.01 5.65
C GLN A 69 5.39 -3.59 4.38
N LEU A 70 6.10 -3.45 3.26
CA LEU A 70 5.52 -3.08 1.96
C LEU A 70 4.56 -4.16 1.45
N GLU A 71 4.95 -5.44 1.53
CA GLU A 71 4.11 -6.56 1.08
C GLU A 71 2.84 -6.69 1.93
N SER A 72 2.94 -6.49 3.24
CA SER A 72 1.77 -6.53 4.14
C SER A 72 0.77 -5.42 3.81
N ALA A 73 1.27 -4.19 3.57
CA ALA A 73 0.44 -3.07 3.15
C ALA A 73 -0.19 -3.36 1.77
N TRP A 74 0.61 -3.75 0.78
CA TRP A 74 0.14 -4.11 -0.57
C TRP A 74 -1.01 -5.13 -0.53
N LYS A 75 -0.80 -6.25 0.17
CA LYS A 75 -1.79 -7.33 0.29
C LYS A 75 -3.08 -6.82 0.93
N LEU A 76 -3.01 -6.10 2.05
CA LEU A 76 -4.22 -5.60 2.71
C LEU A 76 -4.95 -4.57 1.85
N VAL A 77 -4.22 -3.63 1.25
CA VAL A 77 -4.81 -2.59 0.41
C VAL A 77 -5.53 -3.20 -0.80
N MET A 78 -4.92 -4.18 -1.48
CA MET A 78 -5.56 -4.93 -2.56
C MET A 78 -6.78 -5.71 -2.09
N ARG A 79 -6.70 -6.37 -0.93
CA ARG A 79 -7.83 -7.07 -0.31
C ARG A 79 -9.01 -6.13 -0.04
N VAL A 80 -8.75 -4.94 0.53
CA VAL A 80 -9.79 -3.93 0.77
C VAL A 80 -10.41 -3.45 -0.53
N ARG A 81 -9.63 -3.10 -1.55
CA ARG A 81 -10.17 -2.67 -2.86
C ARG A 81 -11.05 -3.73 -3.50
N ASN A 82 -10.58 -4.98 -3.50
CA ASN A 82 -11.31 -6.11 -4.09
C ASN A 82 -12.61 -6.40 -3.32
N ALA A 83 -12.56 -6.42 -1.98
CA ALA A 83 -13.75 -6.62 -1.17
C ALA A 83 -14.75 -5.47 -1.31
N SER A 84 -14.29 -4.23 -1.36
CA SER A 84 -15.14 -3.06 -1.60
C SER A 84 -15.81 -3.12 -2.97
N MET A 85 -15.10 -3.57 -4.02
CA MET A 85 -15.69 -3.80 -5.34
C MET A 85 -16.80 -4.86 -5.28
N LEU A 86 -16.58 -5.98 -4.59
CA LEU A 86 -17.58 -7.04 -4.44
C LEU A 86 -18.83 -6.57 -3.68
N VAL A 87 -18.66 -5.75 -2.63
CA VAL A 87 -19.79 -5.22 -1.83
C VAL A 87 -20.57 -4.15 -2.58
N ARG A 88 -19.89 -3.28 -3.33
CA ARG A 88 -20.51 -2.12 -4.00
C ARG A 88 -20.94 -2.40 -5.44
N GLY A 89 -20.43 -3.47 -6.07
CA GLY A 89 -20.59 -3.75 -7.50
C GLY A 89 -19.82 -2.79 -8.42
N ARG A 90 -18.94 -1.94 -7.88
CA ARG A 90 -18.12 -0.98 -8.64
C ARG A 90 -16.79 -0.75 -7.96
N ALA A 91 -15.75 -0.49 -8.76
CA ALA A 91 -14.42 -0.20 -8.25
C ALA A 91 -14.40 1.09 -7.40
N THR A 92 -13.57 1.08 -6.37
CA THR A 92 -13.35 2.23 -5.49
C THR A 92 -11.92 2.19 -4.95
N ASP A 93 -11.33 3.37 -4.80
CA ASP A 93 -10.00 3.51 -4.23
C ASP A 93 -10.04 4.08 -2.80
N THR A 94 -11.11 3.83 -2.05
CA THR A 94 -11.22 4.25 -0.65
C THR A 94 -11.67 3.10 0.25
N VAL A 95 -11.14 3.07 1.46
CA VAL A 95 -11.70 2.26 2.55
C VAL A 95 -13.13 2.75 2.81
N PRO A 96 -14.14 1.85 2.92
CA PRO A 96 -15.51 2.26 3.20
C PRO A 96 -15.63 2.98 4.55
N THR A 97 -16.36 4.09 4.58
CA THR A 97 -16.69 4.82 5.80
C THR A 97 -18.15 4.64 6.22
N ASP A 98 -19.02 4.24 5.30
CA ASP A 98 -20.38 3.79 5.63
C ASP A 98 -20.32 2.51 6.47
N LEU A 99 -21.08 2.49 7.57
CA LEU A 99 -21.02 1.43 8.57
C LEU A 99 -21.50 0.08 8.00
N ILE A 100 -22.49 0.07 7.11
CA ILE A 100 -23.05 -1.16 6.54
C ILE A 100 -22.05 -1.75 5.53
N GLU A 101 -21.51 -0.91 4.66
CA GLU A 101 -20.48 -1.34 3.70
C GLU A 101 -19.21 -1.81 4.40
N LEU A 102 -18.72 -1.05 5.40
CA LEU A 102 -17.55 -1.42 6.18
C LEU A 102 -17.75 -2.73 6.93
N SER A 103 -18.95 -2.97 7.49
CA SER A 103 -19.30 -4.24 8.13
C SER A 103 -19.23 -5.43 7.16
N ARG A 104 -19.75 -5.27 5.93
CA ARG A 104 -19.70 -6.31 4.89
C ARG A 104 -18.28 -6.57 4.40
N VAL A 105 -17.51 -5.52 4.12
CA VAL A 105 -16.10 -5.64 3.73
C VAL A 105 -15.28 -6.31 4.82
N SER A 106 -15.44 -5.86 6.07
CA SER A 106 -14.83 -6.48 7.25
C SER A 106 -15.15 -7.97 7.35
N HIS A 107 -16.41 -8.36 7.16
CA HIS A 107 -16.81 -9.76 7.19
C HIS A 107 -16.16 -10.59 6.07
N LEU A 108 -16.16 -10.10 4.83
CA LEU A 108 -15.50 -10.77 3.69
C LEU A 108 -13.99 -10.94 3.90
N LEU A 109 -13.36 -10.02 4.62
CA LEU A 109 -11.92 -10.07 4.91
C LEU A 109 -11.57 -10.89 6.16
N GLY A 110 -12.56 -11.50 6.82
CA GLY A 110 -12.36 -12.38 7.98
C GLY A 110 -12.35 -11.68 9.34
N TYR A 111 -12.64 -10.38 9.40
CA TYR A 111 -12.74 -9.61 10.65
C TYR A 111 -14.13 -9.71 11.31
N GLY A 112 -15.10 -10.32 10.62
CA GLY A 112 -16.49 -10.45 11.08
C GLY A 112 -17.31 -9.17 10.89
N LEU A 113 -18.62 -9.26 11.13
CA LEU A 113 -19.55 -8.14 10.89
C LEU A 113 -19.33 -6.93 11.82
N ARG A 114 -18.69 -7.13 12.98
CA ARG A 114 -18.35 -6.06 13.94
C ARG A 114 -16.88 -5.63 13.87
N GLY A 115 -16.12 -6.15 12.93
CA GLY A 115 -14.67 -5.93 12.81
C GLY A 115 -14.25 -4.68 12.03
N GLY A 116 -15.18 -3.80 11.65
CA GLY A 116 -14.88 -2.64 10.80
C GLY A 116 -13.82 -1.71 11.38
N GLN A 117 -13.84 -1.47 12.70
CA GLN A 117 -12.84 -0.67 13.39
C GLN A 117 -11.46 -1.35 13.34
N GLN A 118 -11.40 -2.66 13.63
CA GLN A 118 -10.16 -3.43 13.58
C GLN A 118 -9.53 -3.41 12.19
N LEU A 119 -10.33 -3.59 11.13
CA LEU A 119 -9.88 -3.49 9.75
C LEU A 119 -9.28 -2.10 9.46
N THR A 120 -9.99 -1.03 9.86
CA THR A 120 -9.56 0.35 9.61
C THR A 120 -8.26 0.68 10.35
N ASP A 121 -8.12 0.22 11.59
CA ASP A 121 -6.92 0.44 12.39
C ASP A 121 -5.72 -0.33 11.84
N GLU A 122 -5.94 -1.56 11.40
CA GLU A 122 -4.91 -2.35 10.73
C GLU A 122 -4.49 -1.74 9.39
N TYR A 123 -5.46 -1.28 8.58
CA TYR A 123 -5.18 -0.55 7.35
C TYR A 123 -4.28 0.65 7.62
N ARG A 124 -4.67 1.54 8.54
CA ARG A 124 -3.89 2.74 8.90
C ARG A 124 -2.52 2.40 9.45
N ARG A 125 -2.39 1.31 10.23
CA ARG A 125 -1.10 0.87 10.78
C ARG A 125 -0.16 0.40 9.67
N LEU A 126 -0.64 -0.42 8.73
CA LEU A 126 0.20 -0.97 7.67
C LEU A 126 0.60 0.10 6.64
N THR A 127 -0.32 0.98 6.24
CA THR A 127 0.01 2.08 5.31
C THR A 127 0.97 3.09 5.93
N ARG A 128 0.86 3.38 7.24
CA ARG A 128 1.85 4.21 7.94
C ARG A 128 3.25 3.59 7.92
N ARG A 129 3.36 2.29 8.21
CA ARG A 129 4.64 1.56 8.17
C ARG A 129 5.23 1.56 6.76
N SER A 130 4.41 1.27 5.75
CA SER A 130 4.77 1.38 4.33
C SER A 130 5.29 2.78 4.01
N ARG A 131 4.62 3.83 4.49
CA ARG A 131 5.05 5.22 4.29
C ARG A 131 6.40 5.52 4.94
N SER A 132 6.66 5.05 6.17
CA SER A 132 7.97 5.21 6.82
C SER A 132 9.08 4.52 6.03
N VAL A 133 8.85 3.31 5.49
CA VAL A 133 9.80 2.63 4.59
C VAL A 133 10.08 3.48 3.36
N ILE A 134 9.04 3.94 2.66
CA ILE A 134 9.19 4.76 1.46
C ILE A 134 9.95 6.04 1.78
N LYS A 135 9.66 6.70 2.90
CA LYS A 135 10.38 7.93 3.27
C LYS A 135 11.88 7.72 3.41
N ARG A 136 12.28 6.63 4.06
CA ARG A 136 13.68 6.29 4.24
C ARG A 136 14.34 5.86 2.93
N GLU A 137 13.71 4.96 2.18
CA GLU A 137 14.26 4.42 0.92
C GLU A 137 14.29 5.47 -0.21
N PHE A 138 13.34 6.40 -0.21
CA PHE A 138 13.15 7.35 -1.31
C PHE A 138 13.72 8.74 -1.05
N TYR A 139 13.49 9.31 0.14
CA TYR A 139 13.92 10.67 0.47
C TYR A 139 15.19 10.72 1.33
N GLY A 140 15.68 9.57 1.80
CA GLY A 140 16.80 9.51 2.75
C GLY A 140 16.46 10.14 4.11
N GLU A 141 15.17 10.30 4.42
CA GLU A 141 14.73 10.83 5.72
C GLU A 141 15.02 9.79 6.81
N VAL A 142 15.89 10.12 7.75
CA VAL A 142 16.06 9.37 9.00
C VAL A 142 15.00 9.86 9.97
N GLU A 143 14.16 8.95 10.47
CA GLU A 143 13.15 9.27 11.49
C GLU A 143 13.87 9.78 12.77
N THR A 144 13.89 11.09 12.99
CA THR A 144 14.31 11.68 14.28
C THR A 144 13.36 11.16 15.36
N SER A 145 13.92 10.41 16.31
CA SER A 145 13.23 9.84 17.47
C SER A 145 12.68 10.92 18.41
#